data_AF-A0A5C8PFB8-F1
#
_entry.id   AF-A0A5C8PFB8-F1
#
_cell.length_a   1.000
_cell.length_b   1.000
_cell.length_c   1.000
_cell.angle_alpha   90.00
_cell.angle_beta   90.00
_cell.angle_gamma   90.00
#
_symmetry.space_group_name_H-M   'P 1'
#
loop_
_entity.id
_entity.type
_entity.pdbx_description
1 polymer ?
#
loop_
_entity_poly.entity_id
_entity_poly.type
_entity_poly.pdbx_seq_one_letter_code
_entity_poly.pdbx_strand_id
1 'polypeptide(L)'
;MATTADIPRLEMIQVADTVAREKGLDREEVLEAMELAIQKAGRSKYGLEHDIRAEIDRKSGEIKLLRFMQVVEAVENENTQIALPEAQRRNPDAQVGDFLTDELPPIDFGRIAAQTAKQVITQRMREAERKRQYEEFKDRVGEIVSGTVKRVDFGNTIVDLGGRAEAIIRRDESIPREALRPSDRVRAYIYDVREEPRGPQIFLSRTHPQFMAKLFTQEVPEIYDSIIEIKAVARDPGSRAKIAVLSHDPSIDPIGACVGMRGSRVQTVVQELQGEKIDIIPWSPDTANFVVNALAPAEVAKVLLDEDKGTIEVVVPDDQLSLAIGRRGQNVRLAAILTGWDIDIVPESEESERRQKETRERAEAFRTTLDVDEVIAHLLVAEGFSRVEEVAYVGLEELTSIEGFDEELASELQRRALAFIETRDAEFEKRRVELGVADDLKAIEGLTPGMLVRLGEKGVKTLDDLADLAGDELREIVGEDEMDGDAANAVIMAARAHWFEGEEPPATEQGATA
;
A
#
# COMPACT_ATOMS: atom_id res chain seq x y z
N MET A 1 -75.11 25.56 2.54
CA MET A 1 -74.41 25.17 1.31
C MET A 1 -73.62 26.38 0.82
N ALA A 2 -72.34 26.42 1.15
CA ALA A 2 -71.37 27.35 0.58
C ALA A 2 -70.18 26.49 0.19
N THR A 3 -70.03 26.24 -1.10
CA THR A 3 -68.94 25.47 -1.71
C THR A 3 -67.63 26.23 -1.53
N THR A 4 -66.75 25.64 -0.74
CA THR A 4 -65.36 26.05 -0.56
C THR A 4 -64.63 26.04 -1.90
N ALA A 5 -63.93 27.13 -2.17
CA ALA A 5 -63.32 27.46 -3.44
C ALA A 5 -62.27 26.43 -3.89
N ASP A 6 -62.51 25.87 -5.09
CA ASP A 6 -61.50 25.23 -5.94
C ASP A 6 -60.38 26.24 -6.22
N ILE A 7 -59.17 25.97 -5.76
CA ILE A 7 -57.97 26.54 -6.39
C ILE A 7 -57.83 25.86 -7.76
N PRO A 8 -57.57 26.59 -8.87
CA PRO A 8 -57.63 26.00 -10.20
C PRO A 8 -56.52 24.97 -10.36
N ARG A 9 -56.90 23.71 -10.61
CA ARG A 9 -56.04 22.53 -10.83
C ARG A 9 -54.94 22.73 -11.89
N LEU A 10 -55.08 23.76 -12.73
CA LEU A 10 -54.12 24.21 -13.74
C LEU A 10 -52.83 24.84 -13.15
N GLU A 11 -52.89 25.41 -11.94
CA GLU A 11 -51.74 26.08 -11.31
C GLU A 11 -50.61 25.09 -10.97
N MET A 12 -50.93 23.84 -10.64
CA MET A 12 -49.91 22.87 -10.23
C MET A 12 -49.04 22.39 -11.38
N ILE A 13 -49.63 22.14 -12.56
CA ILE A 13 -48.88 21.83 -13.78
C ILE A 13 -48.02 23.03 -14.19
N GLN A 14 -48.58 24.24 -14.10
CA GLN A 14 -47.83 25.48 -14.41
C GLN A 14 -46.68 25.70 -13.43
N VAL A 15 -46.84 25.37 -12.15
CA VAL A 15 -45.77 25.39 -11.15
C VAL A 15 -44.71 24.34 -11.49
N ALA A 16 -45.09 23.11 -11.83
CA ALA A 16 -44.15 22.07 -12.24
C ALA A 16 -43.36 22.48 -13.50
N ASP A 17 -44.04 23.03 -14.52
CA ASP A 17 -43.43 23.52 -15.77
C ASP A 17 -42.49 24.71 -15.53
N THR A 18 -42.89 25.65 -14.67
CA THR A 18 -42.07 26.81 -14.32
C THR A 18 -40.83 26.37 -13.57
N VAL A 19 -40.98 25.46 -12.61
CA VAL A 19 -39.87 24.96 -11.81
C VAL A 19 -38.92 24.09 -12.65
N ALA A 20 -39.43 23.24 -13.52
CA ALA A 20 -38.63 22.47 -14.48
C ALA A 20 -37.79 23.39 -15.37
N ARG A 21 -38.39 24.49 -15.87
CA ARG A 21 -37.70 25.47 -16.71
C ARG A 21 -36.66 26.32 -15.96
N GLU A 22 -36.97 26.75 -14.73
CA GLU A 22 -36.02 27.53 -13.92
C GLU A 22 -34.80 26.72 -13.50
N LYS A 23 -34.96 25.41 -13.29
CA LYS A 23 -33.93 24.53 -12.72
C LYS A 23 -33.31 23.56 -13.71
N GLY A 24 -33.76 23.55 -14.97
CA GLY A 24 -33.23 22.69 -16.02
C GLY A 24 -33.45 21.20 -15.78
N LEU A 25 -34.55 20.84 -15.09
CA LEU A 25 -34.95 19.47 -14.79
C LEU A 25 -36.00 18.99 -15.79
N ASP A 26 -36.10 17.66 -15.96
CA ASP A 26 -37.19 17.10 -16.75
C ASP A 26 -38.53 17.25 -16.01
N ARG A 27 -39.60 17.49 -16.78
CA ARG A 27 -40.94 17.70 -16.23
C ARG A 27 -41.44 16.45 -15.50
N GLU A 28 -41.15 15.26 -16.03
CA GLU A 28 -41.65 14.02 -15.43
C GLU A 28 -40.99 13.76 -14.08
N GLU A 29 -39.68 14.00 -13.97
CA GLU A 29 -38.96 13.89 -12.69
C GLU A 29 -39.53 14.82 -11.60
N VAL A 30 -39.97 16.02 -11.98
CA VAL A 30 -40.61 16.97 -11.05
C VAL A 30 -41.97 16.46 -10.58
N LEU A 31 -42.78 15.89 -11.49
CA LEU A 31 -44.10 15.35 -11.15
C LEU A 31 -44.00 14.11 -10.27
N GLU A 32 -43.10 13.17 -10.59
CA GLU A 32 -42.83 11.99 -9.75
C GLU A 32 -42.37 12.37 -8.34
N ALA A 33 -41.51 13.39 -8.24
CA ALA A 33 -41.06 13.90 -6.96
C ALA A 33 -42.22 14.50 -6.15
N MET A 34 -43.13 15.23 -6.80
CA MET A 34 -44.34 15.76 -6.17
C MET A 34 -45.27 14.65 -5.69
N GLU A 35 -45.44 13.57 -6.46
CA GLU A 35 -46.20 12.38 -6.07
C GLU A 35 -45.65 11.77 -4.78
N LEU A 36 -44.34 11.52 -4.71
CA LEU A 36 -43.69 10.99 -3.50
C LEU A 36 -43.88 11.91 -2.28
N ALA A 37 -43.87 13.22 -2.49
CA ALA A 37 -44.07 14.20 -1.43
C ALA A 37 -45.50 14.16 -0.88
N ILE A 38 -46.47 14.16 -1.79
CA ILE A 38 -47.91 14.05 -1.49
C ILE A 38 -48.22 12.71 -0.83
N GLN A 39 -47.59 11.62 -1.29
CA GLN A 39 -47.68 10.29 -0.71
C GLN A 39 -47.25 10.30 0.76
N LYS A 40 -46.10 10.91 1.08
CA LYS A 40 -45.61 11.04 2.47
C LYS A 40 -46.59 11.84 3.34
N ALA A 41 -47.17 12.91 2.81
CA ALA A 41 -48.19 13.69 3.50
C ALA A 41 -49.48 12.89 3.72
N GLY A 42 -49.89 12.10 2.72
CA GLY A 42 -51.03 11.17 2.79
C GLY A 42 -50.86 10.13 3.89
N ARG A 43 -49.68 9.51 3.99
CA ARG A 43 -49.32 8.56 5.06
C ARG A 43 -49.38 9.21 6.45
N SER A 44 -48.94 10.45 6.60
CA SER A 44 -49.04 11.17 7.87
C SER A 44 -50.50 11.39 8.32
N LYS A 45 -51.42 11.64 7.39
CA LYS A 45 -52.83 11.93 7.71
C LYS A 45 -53.68 10.66 7.91
N TYR A 46 -53.49 9.68 7.04
CA TYR A 46 -54.37 8.50 6.98
C TYR A 46 -53.79 7.27 7.66
N GLY A 47 -52.51 7.30 8.08
CA GLY A 47 -51.84 6.22 8.81
C GLY A 47 -50.52 5.84 8.16
N LEU A 48 -49.44 5.83 8.94
CA LEU A 48 -48.09 5.51 8.48
C LEU A 48 -47.95 4.02 8.07
N GLU A 49 -48.84 3.18 8.58
CA GLU A 49 -48.85 1.73 8.38
C GLU A 49 -49.53 1.31 7.07
N HIS A 50 -50.26 2.22 6.40
CA HIS A 50 -50.91 1.95 5.13
C HIS A 50 -49.98 2.26 3.93
N ASP A 51 -50.00 1.41 2.90
CA ASP A 51 -49.35 1.74 1.62
C ASP A 51 -50.21 2.71 0.82
N ILE A 52 -50.07 3.98 1.11
CA ILE A 52 -50.67 5.06 0.32
C ILE A 52 -49.72 5.43 -0.79
N ARG A 53 -50.21 5.66 -2.00
CA ARG A 53 -49.50 6.23 -3.16
C ARG A 53 -50.30 7.40 -3.72
N ALA A 54 -49.60 8.39 -4.25
CA ALA A 54 -50.23 9.53 -4.90
C ALA A 54 -49.99 9.46 -6.40
N GLU A 55 -51.00 9.80 -7.19
CA GLU A 55 -50.91 9.92 -8.65
C GLU A 55 -51.37 11.31 -9.06
N ILE A 56 -50.64 11.93 -9.98
CA ILE A 56 -50.98 13.23 -10.56
C ILE A 56 -51.36 13.02 -12.03
N ASP A 57 -52.52 13.47 -12.49
CA ASP A 57 -52.82 13.43 -13.91
C ASP A 57 -51.95 14.44 -14.69
N ARG A 58 -51.21 13.95 -15.69
CA ARG A 58 -50.23 14.75 -16.45
C ARG A 58 -50.85 15.86 -17.30
N LYS A 59 -52.15 15.77 -17.61
CA LYS A 59 -52.91 16.72 -18.44
C LYS A 59 -53.78 17.63 -17.60
N SER A 60 -54.46 17.10 -16.59
CA SER A 60 -55.44 17.84 -15.77
C SER A 60 -54.87 18.37 -14.46
N GLY A 61 -53.77 17.80 -13.96
CA GLY A 61 -53.16 18.14 -12.68
C GLY A 61 -53.94 17.61 -11.48
N GLU A 62 -54.91 16.71 -11.70
CA GLU A 62 -55.70 16.11 -10.63
C GLU A 62 -54.86 15.15 -9.80
N ILE A 63 -54.87 15.33 -8.47
CA ILE A 63 -54.16 14.47 -7.52
C ILE A 63 -55.14 13.40 -7.03
N LYS A 64 -54.77 12.14 -7.19
CA LYS A 64 -55.45 11.00 -6.57
C LYS A 64 -54.58 10.40 -5.49
N LEU A 65 -55.18 10.07 -4.35
CA LEU A 65 -54.55 9.31 -3.29
C LEU A 65 -55.18 7.93 -3.26
N LEU A 66 -54.35 6.91 -3.47
CA LEU A 66 -54.79 5.52 -3.53
C LEU A 66 -54.13 4.74 -2.41
N ARG A 67 -54.92 3.98 -1.64
CA ARG A 67 -54.41 2.99 -0.69
C ARG A 67 -54.29 1.65 -1.40
N PHE A 68 -53.08 1.11 -1.44
CA PHE A 68 -52.76 -0.18 -2.02
C PHE A 68 -52.84 -1.26 -0.95
N MET A 69 -53.59 -2.32 -1.23
CA MET A 69 -53.65 -3.53 -0.42
C MET A 69 -53.28 -4.74 -1.28
N GLN A 70 -52.26 -5.49 -0.89
CA GLN A 70 -51.82 -6.69 -1.60
C GLN A 70 -52.75 -7.86 -1.29
N VAL A 71 -53.19 -8.57 -2.33
CA VAL A 71 -54.03 -9.77 -2.19
C VAL A 71 -53.15 -10.97 -1.84
N VAL A 72 -53.42 -11.60 -0.70
CA VAL A 72 -52.64 -12.73 -0.18
C VAL A 72 -53.56 -13.86 0.30
N GLU A 73 -53.03 -15.08 0.41
CA GLU A 73 -53.78 -16.22 0.96
C GLU A 73 -53.87 -16.17 2.49
N ALA A 74 -52.76 -15.86 3.16
CA ALA A 74 -52.69 -15.66 4.61
C ALA A 74 -52.28 -14.21 4.90
N VAL A 75 -53.12 -13.49 5.64
CA VAL A 75 -52.87 -12.09 6.01
C VAL A 75 -51.93 -12.06 7.20
N GLU A 76 -50.76 -11.43 7.01
CA GLU A 76 -49.78 -11.17 8.08
C GLU A 76 -49.88 -9.71 8.58
N ASN A 77 -50.25 -8.78 7.70
CA ASN A 77 -50.41 -7.37 8.02
C ASN A 77 -51.75 -6.82 7.50
N GLU A 78 -52.73 -6.65 8.40
CA GLU A 78 -54.09 -6.18 8.09
C GLU A 78 -54.13 -4.77 7.47
N ASN A 79 -53.07 -3.97 7.60
CA ASN A 79 -53.02 -2.61 7.08
C ASN A 79 -52.62 -2.52 5.60
N THR A 80 -51.91 -3.51 5.08
CA THR A 80 -51.35 -3.53 3.72
C THR A 80 -51.77 -4.76 2.91
N GLN A 81 -52.43 -5.73 3.53
CA GLN A 81 -52.82 -6.99 2.89
C GLN A 81 -54.33 -7.25 3.04
N ILE A 82 -54.89 -7.97 2.06
CA ILE A 82 -56.28 -8.42 2.06
C ILE A 82 -56.35 -9.89 1.65
N ALA A 83 -57.20 -10.67 2.31
CA ALA A 83 -57.39 -12.08 1.98
C ALA A 83 -58.07 -12.22 0.61
N LEU A 84 -57.66 -13.20 -0.20
CA LEU A 84 -58.24 -13.49 -1.52
C LEU A 84 -59.80 -13.53 -1.51
N PRO A 85 -60.48 -14.18 -0.55
CA PRO A 85 -61.94 -14.20 -0.52
C PRO A 85 -62.58 -12.83 -0.31
N GLU A 86 -61.90 -11.91 0.39
CA GLU A 86 -62.38 -10.55 0.62
C GLU A 86 -62.06 -9.63 -0.56
N ALA A 87 -60.90 -9.82 -1.19
CA ALA A 87 -60.53 -9.13 -2.42
C ALA A 87 -61.52 -9.45 -3.55
N GLN A 88 -61.88 -10.73 -3.72
CA GLN A 88 -62.84 -11.20 -4.74
C GLN A 88 -64.26 -10.69 -4.53
N ARG A 89 -64.66 -10.33 -3.30
CA ARG A 89 -65.95 -9.67 -3.04
C ARG A 89 -66.01 -8.25 -3.63
N ARG A 90 -64.86 -7.58 -3.73
CA ARG A 90 -64.77 -6.20 -4.26
C ARG A 90 -64.43 -6.18 -5.74
N ASN A 91 -63.54 -7.07 -6.18
CA ASN A 91 -63.18 -7.27 -7.58
C ASN A 91 -63.13 -8.78 -7.89
N PRO A 92 -64.13 -9.33 -8.59
CA PRO A 92 -64.22 -10.77 -8.89
C PRO A 92 -63.01 -11.37 -9.61
N ASP A 93 -62.24 -10.54 -10.33
CA ASP A 93 -61.06 -10.99 -11.10
C ASP A 93 -59.75 -10.95 -10.30
N ALA A 94 -59.78 -10.58 -9.01
CA ALA A 94 -58.58 -10.44 -8.18
C ALA A 94 -57.87 -11.79 -7.94
N GLN A 95 -56.55 -11.81 -8.15
CA GLN A 95 -55.67 -12.96 -7.92
C GLN A 95 -54.66 -12.69 -6.80
N VAL A 96 -54.08 -13.74 -6.24
CA VAL A 96 -53.01 -13.64 -5.23
C VAL A 96 -51.80 -12.96 -5.88
N GLY A 97 -51.30 -11.91 -5.25
CA GLY A 97 -50.21 -11.07 -5.75
C GLY A 97 -50.67 -9.74 -6.37
N ASP A 98 -51.96 -9.57 -6.67
CA ASP A 98 -52.51 -8.31 -7.18
C ASP A 98 -52.60 -7.25 -6.08
N PHE A 99 -52.74 -5.99 -6.47
CA PHE A 99 -53.02 -4.88 -5.56
C PHE A 99 -54.43 -4.35 -5.77
N LEU A 100 -55.23 -4.35 -4.70
CA LEU A 100 -56.50 -3.65 -4.67
C LEU A 100 -56.27 -2.19 -4.24
N THR A 101 -56.78 -1.25 -5.03
CA THR A 101 -56.64 0.18 -4.77
C THR A 101 -57.94 0.77 -4.24
N ASP A 102 -57.92 1.35 -3.04
CA ASP A 102 -59.03 2.13 -2.49
C ASP A 102 -58.71 3.64 -2.63
N GLU A 103 -59.58 4.40 -3.31
CA GLU A 103 -59.40 5.85 -3.44
C GLU A 103 -59.72 6.56 -2.12
N LEU A 104 -58.75 7.32 -1.62
CA LEU A 104 -58.85 8.05 -0.35
C LEU A 104 -59.43 9.45 -0.57
N PRO A 105 -60.16 10.00 0.42
CA PRO A 105 -60.69 11.36 0.32
C PRO A 105 -59.58 12.38 0.00
N PRO A 106 -59.86 13.36 -0.88
CA PRO A 106 -58.87 14.38 -1.22
C PRO A 106 -58.49 15.18 0.03
N ILE A 107 -57.20 15.46 0.18
CA ILE A 107 -56.69 16.35 1.22
C ILE A 107 -56.61 17.75 0.62
N ASP A 108 -57.05 18.76 1.37
CA ASP A 108 -56.78 20.14 0.98
C ASP A 108 -55.29 20.43 1.16
N PHE A 109 -54.59 20.44 0.04
CA PHE A 109 -53.16 20.70 0.01
C PHE A 109 -52.83 22.16 -0.35
N GLY A 110 -53.81 23.06 -0.48
CA GLY A 110 -53.68 24.35 -1.19
C GLY A 110 -52.37 25.12 -0.93
N ARG A 111 -51.96 25.33 0.33
CA ARG A 111 -50.69 26.01 0.66
C ARG A 111 -49.54 25.05 0.99
N ILE A 112 -49.85 23.86 1.50
CA ILE A 112 -48.86 22.90 2.00
C ILE A 112 -48.25 22.11 0.84
N ALA A 113 -49.00 21.74 -0.21
CA ALA A 113 -48.46 21.09 -1.41
C ALA A 113 -47.48 21.99 -2.14
N ALA A 114 -47.75 23.30 -2.30
CA ALA A 114 -46.82 24.19 -2.97
C ALA A 114 -45.48 24.31 -2.21
N GLN A 115 -45.52 24.40 -0.86
CA GLN A 115 -44.32 24.43 -0.02
C GLN A 115 -43.59 23.09 -0.01
N THR A 116 -44.34 21.98 0.08
CA THR A 116 -43.81 20.61 0.09
C THR A 116 -43.21 20.24 -1.26
N ALA A 117 -43.87 20.60 -2.37
CA ALA A 117 -43.35 20.47 -3.72
C ALA A 117 -42.07 21.29 -3.89
N LYS A 118 -42.05 22.56 -3.47
CA LYS A 118 -40.83 23.37 -3.49
C LYS A 118 -39.68 22.71 -2.71
N GLN A 119 -39.96 22.15 -1.53
CA GLN A 119 -38.96 21.47 -0.71
C GLN A 119 -38.43 20.19 -1.37
N VAL A 120 -39.33 19.35 -1.90
CA VAL A 120 -38.95 18.09 -2.56
C VAL A 120 -38.24 18.33 -3.88
N ILE A 121 -38.65 19.33 -4.65
CA ILE A 121 -37.95 19.74 -5.87
C ILE A 121 -36.55 20.29 -5.52
N THR A 122 -36.43 21.13 -4.49
CA THR A 122 -35.11 21.62 -4.05
C THR A 122 -34.22 20.46 -3.59
N GLN A 123 -34.79 19.43 -2.96
CA GLN A 123 -34.07 18.24 -2.55
C GLN A 123 -33.61 17.40 -3.74
N ARG A 124 -34.51 17.08 -4.69
CA ARG A 124 -34.20 16.32 -5.91
C ARG A 124 -33.19 17.04 -6.80
N MET A 125 -33.33 18.35 -6.93
CA MET A 125 -32.36 19.18 -7.66
C MET A 125 -30.96 19.07 -7.04
N ARG A 126 -30.86 19.13 -5.70
CA ARG A 126 -29.57 18.94 -4.99
C ARG A 126 -29.04 17.52 -5.19
N GLU A 127 -29.88 16.49 -5.16
CA GLU A 127 -29.47 15.10 -5.40
C GLU A 127 -28.95 14.90 -6.83
N ALA A 128 -29.63 15.46 -7.83
CA ALA A 128 -29.19 15.43 -9.22
C ALA A 128 -27.87 16.19 -9.42
N GLU A 129 -27.74 17.39 -8.83
CA GLU A 129 -26.51 18.19 -8.86
C GLU A 129 -25.33 17.45 -8.22
N ARG A 130 -25.54 16.82 -7.05
CA ARG A 130 -24.55 15.99 -6.36
C ARG A 130 -24.13 14.79 -7.19
N LYS A 131 -25.09 14.06 -7.79
CA LYS A 131 -24.78 12.90 -8.63
C LYS A 131 -23.95 13.32 -9.84
N ARG A 132 -24.32 14.44 -10.47
CA ARG A 132 -23.56 15.00 -11.59
C ARG A 132 -22.15 15.42 -11.19
N GLN A 133 -21.98 16.05 -10.03
CA GLN A 133 -20.67 16.39 -9.48
C GLN A 133 -19.82 15.14 -9.25
N TYR A 134 -20.38 14.09 -8.64
CA TYR A 134 -19.67 12.84 -8.42
C TYR A 134 -19.17 12.22 -9.73
N GLU A 135 -20.06 12.11 -10.73
CA GLU A 135 -19.74 11.57 -12.05
C GLU A 135 -18.67 12.39 -12.78
N GLU A 136 -18.61 13.72 -12.59
CA GLU A 136 -17.57 14.57 -13.21
C GLU A 136 -16.18 14.35 -12.59
N PHE A 137 -16.10 14.08 -11.29
CA PHE A 137 -14.83 14.05 -10.55
C PHE A 137 -14.32 12.65 -10.20
N LYS A 138 -15.15 11.60 -10.24
CA LYS A 138 -14.73 10.23 -9.92
C LYS A 138 -13.57 9.74 -10.80
N ASP A 139 -13.59 10.11 -12.08
CA ASP A 139 -12.58 9.68 -13.07
C ASP A 139 -11.36 10.61 -13.10
N ARG A 140 -11.38 11.69 -12.30
CA ARG A 140 -10.32 12.71 -12.23
C ARG A 140 -9.41 12.55 -11.01
N VAL A 141 -9.56 11.46 -10.26
CA VAL A 141 -8.61 11.08 -9.21
C VAL A 141 -7.24 10.90 -9.85
N GLY A 142 -6.22 11.55 -9.29
CA GLY A 142 -4.89 11.59 -9.90
C GLY A 142 -4.54 12.88 -10.65
N GLU A 143 -5.48 13.82 -10.79
CA GLU A 143 -5.26 15.09 -11.46
C GLU A 143 -4.92 16.24 -10.49
N ILE A 144 -4.22 17.25 -11.01
CA ILE A 144 -4.10 18.55 -10.34
C ILE A 144 -5.28 19.42 -10.74
N VAL A 145 -5.99 19.94 -9.74
CA VAL A 145 -7.04 20.94 -9.93
C VAL A 145 -6.63 22.27 -9.31
N SER A 146 -7.16 23.35 -9.90
CA SER A 146 -7.02 24.70 -9.38
C SER A 146 -8.36 25.18 -8.87
N GLY A 147 -8.37 25.83 -7.71
CA GLY A 147 -9.57 26.41 -7.13
C GLY A 147 -9.26 27.62 -6.27
N THR A 148 -10.32 28.22 -5.74
CA THR A 148 -10.23 29.39 -4.85
C THR A 148 -10.64 28.98 -3.45
N VAL A 149 -9.83 29.32 -2.44
CA VAL A 149 -10.15 29.05 -1.04
C VAL A 149 -11.40 29.84 -0.65
N LYS A 150 -12.46 29.13 -0.27
CA LYS A 150 -13.72 29.75 0.16
C LYS A 150 -13.67 30.12 1.63
N ARG A 151 -13.21 29.18 2.47
CA ARG A 151 -13.03 29.37 3.92
C ARG A 151 -12.07 28.34 4.50
N VAL A 152 -11.59 28.62 5.71
CA VAL A 152 -10.72 27.75 6.49
C VAL A 152 -11.38 27.49 7.84
N ASP A 153 -11.74 26.23 8.10
CA ASP A 153 -12.49 25.79 9.26
C ASP A 153 -11.62 24.84 10.11
N PHE A 154 -11.20 25.27 11.31
CA PHE A 154 -10.41 24.45 12.26
C PHE A 154 -9.19 23.72 11.65
N GLY A 155 -8.57 24.31 10.62
CA GLY A 155 -7.41 23.77 9.91
C GLY A 155 -7.74 22.99 8.63
N ASN A 156 -9.01 22.71 8.35
CA ASN A 156 -9.45 22.22 7.05
C ASN A 156 -9.73 23.40 6.12
N THR A 157 -9.28 23.30 4.87
CA THR A 157 -9.50 24.35 3.86
C THR A 157 -10.53 23.88 2.87
N ILE A 158 -11.61 24.66 2.72
CA ILE A 158 -12.64 24.41 1.71
C ILE A 158 -12.30 25.23 0.47
N VAL A 159 -12.16 24.53 -0.65
CA VAL A 159 -11.76 25.08 -1.94
C VAL A 159 -12.95 24.97 -2.89
N ASP A 160 -13.26 26.07 -3.55
CA ASP A 160 -14.24 26.13 -4.63
C ASP A 160 -13.55 25.83 -5.97
N LEU A 161 -13.97 24.75 -6.63
CA LEU A 161 -13.45 24.31 -7.93
C LEU A 161 -14.19 25.02 -9.07
N GLY A 162 -14.15 26.35 -9.09
CA GLY A 162 -14.71 27.17 -10.17
C GLY A 162 -16.24 27.20 -10.21
N GLY A 163 -16.91 27.11 -9.06
CA GLY A 163 -18.37 27.17 -8.92
C GLY A 163 -19.09 25.88 -9.29
N ARG A 164 -18.37 24.79 -9.56
CA ARG A 164 -18.94 23.49 -9.95
C ARG A 164 -19.08 22.52 -8.79
N ALA A 165 -18.09 22.49 -7.89
CA ALA A 165 -18.05 21.60 -6.74
C ALA A 165 -17.20 22.24 -5.62
N GLU A 166 -17.49 21.84 -4.38
CA GLU A 166 -16.65 22.15 -3.23
C GLU A 166 -15.75 20.96 -2.92
N ALA A 167 -14.49 21.26 -2.59
CA ALA A 167 -13.49 20.27 -2.24
C ALA A 167 -12.82 20.64 -0.92
N ILE A 168 -12.27 19.64 -0.24
CA ILE A 168 -11.68 19.79 1.08
C ILE A 168 -10.21 19.38 1.06
N ILE A 169 -9.34 20.28 1.51
CA ILE A 169 -7.97 19.97 1.91
C ILE A 169 -8.00 19.80 3.43
N ARG A 170 -7.71 18.60 3.91
CA ARG A 170 -7.63 18.35 5.35
C ARG A 170 -6.33 18.93 5.91
N ARG A 171 -6.27 19.13 7.23
CA ARG A 171 -5.10 19.70 7.90
C ARG A 171 -3.82 18.88 7.68
N ASP A 172 -3.93 17.56 7.71
CA ASP A 172 -2.88 16.56 7.44
C ASP A 172 -2.46 16.53 5.96
N GLU A 173 -3.36 16.93 5.07
CA GLU A 173 -3.15 16.98 3.62
C GLU A 173 -2.69 18.38 3.13
N SER A 174 -2.52 19.33 4.05
CA SER A 174 -2.00 20.67 3.80
C SER A 174 -0.51 20.73 4.10
N ILE A 175 0.24 21.51 3.32
CA ILE A 175 1.67 21.69 3.58
C ILE A 175 1.85 22.37 4.95
N PRO A 176 2.71 21.83 5.84
CA PRO A 176 2.98 22.45 7.13
C PRO A 176 3.43 23.91 6.99
N ARG A 177 2.86 24.80 7.82
CA ARG A 177 3.13 26.26 7.83
C ARG A 177 2.67 27.04 6.60
N GLU A 178 1.99 26.39 5.65
CA GLU A 178 1.28 27.09 4.60
C GLU A 178 0.05 27.82 5.16
N ALA A 179 -0.06 29.12 4.87
CA ALA A 179 -1.16 29.95 5.35
C ALA A 179 -2.13 30.25 4.21
N LEU A 180 -3.06 29.33 3.95
CA LEU A 180 -4.14 29.54 2.99
C LEU A 180 -5.18 30.51 3.58
N ARG A 181 -5.52 31.57 2.85
CA ARG A 181 -6.53 32.57 3.26
C ARG A 181 -7.74 32.51 2.33
N PRO A 182 -8.92 32.92 2.80
CA PRO A 182 -10.08 33.08 1.93
C PRO A 182 -9.75 33.97 0.73
N SER A 183 -10.19 33.56 -0.46
CA SER A 183 -9.92 34.15 -1.78
C SER A 183 -8.56 33.86 -2.39
N ASP A 184 -7.66 33.12 -1.71
CA ASP A 184 -6.41 32.68 -2.33
C ASP A 184 -6.69 31.62 -3.40
N ARG A 185 -5.90 31.64 -4.48
CA ARG A 185 -5.91 30.56 -5.48
C ARG A 185 -4.96 29.46 -5.03
N VAL A 186 -5.42 28.22 -5.06
CA VAL A 186 -4.65 27.05 -4.64
C VAL A 186 -4.75 25.95 -5.69
N ARG A 187 -3.61 25.30 -5.96
CA ARG A 187 -3.55 24.06 -6.75
C ARG A 187 -3.47 22.87 -5.79
N ALA A 188 -4.12 21.76 -6.10
CA ALA A 188 -4.00 20.57 -5.26
C ALA A 188 -4.26 19.31 -6.09
N TYR A 189 -3.77 18.18 -5.58
CA TYR A 189 -3.97 16.87 -6.16
C TYR A 189 -5.26 16.23 -5.63
N ILE A 190 -6.12 15.73 -6.52
CA ILE A 190 -7.28 14.93 -6.11
C ILE A 190 -6.78 13.53 -5.78
N TYR A 191 -6.77 13.17 -4.50
CA TYR A 191 -6.37 11.83 -4.08
C TYR A 191 -7.55 10.89 -3.88
N ASP A 192 -8.75 11.42 -3.61
CA ASP A 192 -9.93 10.60 -3.35
C ASP A 192 -11.22 11.39 -3.61
N VAL A 193 -12.26 10.71 -4.10
CA VAL A 193 -13.60 11.26 -4.33
C VAL A 193 -14.62 10.27 -3.80
N ARG A 194 -15.33 10.66 -2.73
CA ARG A 194 -16.29 9.79 -2.04
C ARG A 194 -17.71 10.26 -2.23
N GLU A 195 -18.64 9.32 -2.41
CA GLU A 195 -20.07 9.60 -2.37
C GLU A 195 -20.56 9.54 -0.91
N GLU A 196 -21.07 10.66 -0.39
CA GLU A 196 -21.72 10.70 0.92
C GLU A 196 -23.19 11.12 0.81
N PRO A 197 -24.04 10.74 1.79
CA PRO A 197 -25.46 11.15 1.82
C PRO A 197 -25.68 12.68 1.80
N ARG A 198 -24.66 13.46 2.21
CA ARG A 198 -24.69 14.94 2.21
C ARG A 198 -24.23 15.55 0.88
N GLY A 199 -23.67 14.77 -0.03
CA GLY A 199 -23.08 15.16 -1.31
C GLY A 199 -21.71 14.51 -1.54
N PRO A 200 -21.20 14.47 -2.77
CA PRO A 200 -19.86 13.97 -3.01
C PRO A 200 -18.83 14.85 -2.29
N GLN A 201 -17.88 14.22 -1.62
CA GLN A 201 -16.73 14.89 -1.03
C GLN A 201 -15.50 14.63 -1.89
N ILE A 202 -14.93 15.72 -2.42
CA ILE A 202 -13.69 15.70 -3.18
C ILE A 202 -12.55 16.02 -2.20
N PHE A 203 -11.66 15.07 -1.97
CA PHE A 203 -10.52 15.25 -1.10
C PHE A 203 -9.29 15.65 -1.91
N LEU A 204 -8.68 16.74 -1.46
CA LEU A 204 -7.52 17.35 -2.07
C LEU A 204 -6.32 17.21 -1.14
N SER A 205 -5.14 17.01 -1.74
CA SER A 205 -3.86 16.95 -1.05
C SER A 205 -2.83 17.82 -1.72
N ARG A 206 -2.02 18.48 -0.89
CA ARG A 206 -0.79 19.19 -1.29
C ARG A 206 0.47 18.50 -0.77
N THR A 207 0.32 17.55 0.17
CA THR A 207 1.41 16.76 0.76
C THR A 207 1.72 15.50 -0.03
N HIS A 208 0.75 14.95 -0.78
CA HIS A 208 0.91 13.70 -1.52
C HIS A 208 2.11 13.75 -2.51
N PRO A 209 2.93 12.68 -2.61
CA PRO A 209 4.08 12.65 -3.53
C PRO A 209 3.72 12.88 -5.00
N GLN A 210 2.58 12.34 -5.44
CA GLN A 210 2.09 12.50 -6.81
C GLN A 210 1.75 13.96 -7.16
N PHE A 211 1.48 14.82 -6.17
CA PHE A 211 1.28 16.25 -6.44
C PHE A 211 2.55 16.87 -7.05
N MET A 212 3.73 16.56 -6.49
CA MET A 212 5.01 17.02 -7.03
C MET A 212 5.26 16.43 -8.42
N ALA A 213 5.06 15.13 -8.60
CA ALA A 213 5.27 14.48 -9.90
C ALA A 213 4.44 15.14 -11.01
N LYS A 214 3.16 15.42 -10.73
CA LYS A 214 2.25 16.08 -11.67
C LYS A 214 2.60 17.55 -11.90
N LEU A 215 3.11 18.27 -10.89
CA LEU A 215 3.63 19.64 -11.09
C LEU A 215 4.83 19.64 -12.03
N PHE A 216 5.77 18.69 -11.86
CA PHE A 216 6.90 18.54 -12.79
C PHE A 216 6.43 18.14 -14.19
N THR A 217 5.42 17.27 -14.31
CA THR A 217 4.83 16.90 -15.60
C THR A 217 4.25 18.12 -16.34
N GLN A 218 3.67 19.09 -15.62
CA GLN A 218 3.15 20.33 -16.21
C GLN A 218 4.26 21.32 -16.60
N GLU A 219 5.35 21.35 -15.85
CA GLU A 219 6.45 22.32 -16.03
C GLU A 219 7.52 21.85 -17.04
N VAL A 220 7.71 20.53 -17.18
CA VAL A 220 8.77 19.90 -17.99
C VAL A 220 8.14 19.14 -19.16
N PRO A 221 8.19 19.68 -20.39
CA PRO A 221 7.63 19.04 -21.58
C PRO A 221 8.18 17.63 -21.84
N GLU A 222 9.46 17.42 -21.55
CA GLU A 222 10.14 16.13 -21.75
C GLU A 222 9.54 15.01 -20.86
N ILE A 223 8.96 15.36 -19.70
CA ILE A 223 8.21 14.43 -18.85
C ILE A 223 6.81 14.19 -19.42
N TYR A 224 6.15 15.23 -19.93
CA TYR A 224 4.83 15.10 -20.58
C TYR A 224 4.89 14.19 -21.82
N ASP A 225 5.93 14.34 -22.63
CA ASP A 225 6.17 13.53 -23.83
C ASP A 225 6.74 12.13 -23.51
N SER A 226 6.85 11.77 -22.22
CA SER A 226 7.36 10.49 -21.73
C SER A 226 8.79 10.16 -22.17
N ILE A 227 9.58 11.18 -22.53
CA ILE A 227 11.02 11.04 -22.81
C ILE A 227 11.79 10.85 -21.49
N ILE A 228 11.40 11.62 -20.48
CA ILE A 228 11.88 11.49 -19.11
C ILE A 228 10.77 10.89 -18.26
N GLU A 229 11.10 9.85 -17.52
CA GLU A 229 10.20 9.18 -16.59
C GLU A 229 10.58 9.50 -15.15
N ILE A 230 9.58 9.89 -14.33
CA ILE A 230 9.75 10.03 -12.88
C ILE A 230 9.55 8.64 -12.26
N LYS A 231 10.64 8.03 -11.78
CA LYS A 231 10.63 6.67 -11.20
C LYS A 231 10.14 6.65 -9.76
N ALA A 232 10.56 7.61 -8.95
CA ALA A 232 10.21 7.67 -7.54
C ALA A 232 10.21 9.11 -7.02
N VAL A 233 9.39 9.36 -6.00
CA VAL A 233 9.30 10.65 -5.33
C VAL A 233 9.22 10.42 -3.82
N ALA A 234 10.18 10.96 -3.08
CA ALA A 234 10.19 10.97 -1.62
C ALA A 234 10.07 12.41 -1.13
N ARG A 235 9.09 12.69 -0.25
CA ARG A 235 8.83 14.06 0.25
C ARG A 235 8.73 14.10 1.76
N ASP A 236 9.31 15.15 2.32
CA ASP A 236 8.99 15.71 3.63
C ASP A 236 8.32 17.08 3.38
N PRO A 237 6.98 17.12 3.29
CA PRO A 237 6.23 18.25 2.75
C PRO A 237 6.58 19.58 3.42
N GLY A 238 6.86 20.60 2.59
CA GLY A 238 7.22 21.95 3.05
C GLY A 238 8.65 22.10 3.57
N SER A 239 9.47 21.04 3.52
CA SER A 239 10.87 21.09 3.91
C SER A 239 11.81 20.65 2.79
N ARG A 240 11.79 19.36 2.45
CA ARG A 240 12.73 18.77 1.48
C ARG A 240 12.13 17.57 0.77
N ALA A 241 12.53 17.35 -0.46
CA ALA A 241 12.13 16.22 -1.27
C ALA A 241 13.25 15.75 -2.19
N LYS A 242 13.16 14.48 -2.58
CA LYS A 242 14.01 13.86 -3.59
C LYS A 242 13.12 13.29 -4.70
N ILE A 243 13.51 13.50 -5.94
CA ILE A 243 12.83 12.96 -7.12
C ILE A 243 13.84 12.21 -7.98
N ALA A 244 13.52 10.95 -8.28
CA ALA A 244 14.34 10.09 -9.13
C ALA A 244 13.81 10.12 -10.56
N VAL A 245 14.66 10.48 -11.51
CA VAL A 245 14.31 10.63 -12.93
C VAL A 245 15.20 9.75 -13.81
N LEU A 246 14.59 9.14 -14.83
CA LEU A 246 15.27 8.36 -15.85
C LEU A 246 14.99 8.99 -17.22
N SER A 247 16.01 9.15 -18.05
CA SER A 247 15.81 9.49 -19.47
C SER A 247 15.79 8.21 -20.30
N HIS A 248 14.78 8.05 -21.17
CA HIS A 248 14.74 7.00 -22.19
C HIS A 248 15.60 7.35 -23.41
N ASP A 249 16.00 8.62 -23.55
CA ASP A 249 16.88 9.10 -24.60
C ASP A 249 18.26 9.48 -24.01
N PRO A 250 19.35 8.77 -24.38
CA PRO A 250 20.70 9.07 -23.90
C PRO A 250 21.22 10.46 -24.30
N SER A 251 20.63 11.10 -25.32
CA SER A 251 21.01 12.45 -25.76
C SER A 251 20.46 13.57 -24.86
N ILE A 252 19.51 13.24 -23.99
CA ILE A 252 18.82 14.19 -23.11
C ILE A 252 19.26 13.95 -21.67
N ASP A 253 19.82 14.98 -21.04
CA ASP A 253 20.12 14.98 -19.61
C ASP A 253 18.83 15.20 -18.81
N PRO A 254 18.38 14.20 -18.02
CA PRO A 254 17.13 14.30 -17.29
C PRO A 254 17.17 15.35 -16.17
N ILE A 255 18.34 15.58 -15.56
CA ILE A 255 18.50 16.55 -14.48
C ILE A 255 18.41 17.96 -15.06
N GLY A 256 19.19 18.25 -16.10
CA GLY A 256 19.20 19.54 -16.78
C GLY A 256 17.82 19.93 -17.33
N ALA A 257 17.09 18.98 -17.92
CA ALA A 257 15.72 19.22 -18.40
C ALA A 257 14.74 19.58 -17.28
N CYS A 258 14.83 18.91 -16.13
CA CYS A 258 13.96 19.17 -14.98
C CYS A 258 14.31 20.49 -14.25
N VAL A 259 15.59 20.84 -14.20
CA VAL A 259 16.07 22.08 -13.57
C VAL A 259 15.74 23.30 -14.46
N GLY A 260 15.96 23.18 -15.77
CA GLY A 260 15.78 24.26 -16.74
C GLY A 260 16.88 25.34 -16.63
N MET A 261 16.77 26.37 -17.48
CA MET A 261 17.74 27.47 -17.53
C MET A 261 17.87 28.17 -16.17
N ARG A 262 19.04 28.03 -15.53
CA ARG A 262 19.33 28.56 -14.17
C ARG A 262 18.33 28.11 -13.10
N GLY A 263 17.74 26.92 -13.25
CA GLY A 263 16.78 26.41 -12.28
C GLY A 263 15.37 26.99 -12.41
N SER A 264 15.03 27.64 -13.52
CA SER A 264 13.73 28.32 -13.68
C SER A 264 12.55 27.36 -13.48
N ARG A 265 12.62 26.14 -14.03
CA ARG A 265 11.53 25.16 -13.98
C ARG A 265 11.35 24.61 -12.56
N VAL A 266 12.44 24.12 -11.96
CA VAL A 266 12.39 23.62 -10.58
C VAL A 266 11.96 24.71 -9.59
N GLN A 267 12.37 25.97 -9.79
CA GLN A 267 11.94 27.10 -8.94
C GLN A 267 10.43 27.36 -9.01
N THR A 268 9.78 27.19 -10.17
CA THR A 268 8.31 27.29 -10.28
C THR A 268 7.62 26.26 -9.37
N VAL A 269 8.12 25.02 -9.38
CA VAL A 269 7.57 23.94 -8.54
C VAL A 269 7.87 24.19 -7.06
N VAL A 270 9.10 24.61 -6.72
CA VAL A 270 9.50 24.97 -5.35
C VAL A 270 8.62 26.08 -4.78
N GLN A 271 8.30 27.11 -5.58
CA GLN A 271 7.42 28.20 -5.17
C GLN A 271 5.99 27.71 -4.90
N GLU A 272 5.46 26.83 -5.74
CA GLU A 272 4.14 26.21 -5.52
C GLU A 272 4.10 25.38 -4.24
N LEU A 273 5.22 24.75 -3.87
CA LEU A 273 5.38 23.93 -2.66
C LEU A 273 5.91 24.71 -1.44
N GLN A 274 5.72 26.04 -1.42
CA GLN A 274 6.08 26.91 -0.29
C GLN A 274 7.56 26.87 0.12
N GLY A 275 8.47 26.74 -0.86
CA GLY A 275 9.90 26.77 -0.62
C GLY A 275 10.51 25.42 -0.22
N GLU A 276 9.79 24.32 -0.44
CA GLU A 276 10.32 22.96 -0.30
C GLU A 276 11.57 22.77 -1.15
N LYS A 277 12.68 22.31 -0.55
CA LYS A 277 13.94 22.06 -1.27
C LYS A 277 13.85 20.75 -2.05
N ILE A 278 14.00 20.80 -3.36
CA ILE A 278 13.88 19.61 -4.22
C ILE A 278 15.25 19.22 -4.75
N ASP A 279 15.68 18.00 -4.46
CA ASP A 279 16.87 17.39 -5.07
C ASP A 279 16.41 16.47 -6.21
N ILE A 280 16.91 16.71 -7.42
CA ILE A 280 16.63 15.89 -8.61
C ILE A 280 17.81 14.95 -8.82
N ILE A 281 17.53 13.66 -8.89
CA ILE A 281 18.52 12.58 -8.80
C ILE A 281 18.36 11.66 -10.00
N PRO A 282 19.46 11.26 -10.68
CA PRO A 282 19.37 10.29 -11.75
C PRO A 282 19.07 8.91 -11.17
N TRP A 283 18.00 8.28 -11.68
CA TRP A 283 17.67 6.90 -11.34
C TRP A 283 18.64 5.95 -12.04
N SER A 284 19.07 4.90 -11.33
CA SER A 284 19.93 3.85 -11.86
C SER A 284 19.27 2.50 -11.61
N PRO A 285 19.34 1.55 -12.57
CA PRO A 285 18.89 0.18 -12.36
C PRO A 285 19.81 -0.59 -11.40
N ASP A 286 21.08 -0.18 -11.29
CA ASP A 286 21.97 -0.69 -10.24
C ASP A 286 21.68 0.01 -8.92
N THR A 287 21.25 -0.77 -7.92
CA THR A 287 20.85 -0.34 -6.59
C THR A 287 21.97 0.40 -5.86
N ALA A 288 23.22 -0.09 -5.97
CA ALA A 288 24.36 0.53 -5.30
C ALA A 288 24.57 1.96 -5.80
N ASN A 289 24.64 2.15 -7.12
CA ASN A 289 24.72 3.46 -7.73
C ASN A 289 23.50 4.33 -7.43
N PHE A 290 22.29 3.75 -7.38
CA PHE A 290 21.09 4.52 -7.08
C PHE A 290 21.09 5.04 -5.64
N VAL A 291 21.54 4.26 -4.66
CA VAL A 291 21.68 4.70 -3.26
C VAL A 291 22.72 5.80 -3.11
N VAL A 292 23.87 5.69 -3.78
CA VAL A 292 24.89 6.76 -3.80
C VAL A 292 24.29 8.05 -4.32
N ASN A 293 23.57 7.99 -5.45
CA ASN A 293 22.87 9.14 -6.02
C ASN A 293 21.79 9.68 -5.05
N ALA A 294 21.05 8.81 -4.37
CA ALA A 294 19.99 9.18 -3.43
C ALA A 294 20.52 9.94 -2.19
N LEU A 295 21.73 9.60 -1.72
CA LEU A 295 22.37 10.24 -0.56
C LEU A 295 23.01 11.60 -0.88
N ALA A 296 23.10 11.98 -2.16
CA ALA A 296 23.58 13.29 -2.58
C ALA A 296 22.90 14.41 -1.76
N PRO A 297 23.67 15.39 -1.24
CA PRO A 297 25.04 15.76 -1.64
C PRO A 297 26.19 15.08 -0.87
N ALA A 298 25.91 14.11 0.01
CA ALA A 298 26.99 13.43 0.74
C ALA A 298 27.76 12.47 -0.17
N GLU A 299 29.09 12.46 -0.05
CA GLU A 299 29.95 11.51 -0.75
C GLU A 299 29.98 10.18 0.01
N VAL A 300 29.88 9.07 -0.75
CA VAL A 300 29.83 7.71 -0.23
C VAL A 300 31.14 7.00 -0.59
N ALA A 301 31.77 6.36 0.38
CA ALA A 301 33.01 5.62 0.18
C ALA A 301 32.75 4.19 -0.31
N LYS A 302 31.80 3.50 0.32
CA LYS A 302 31.50 2.08 0.04
C LYS A 302 30.02 1.78 0.34
N VAL A 303 29.45 0.86 -0.43
CA VAL A 303 28.08 0.36 -0.25
C VAL A 303 28.14 -1.16 -0.12
N LEU A 304 27.51 -1.69 0.92
CA LEU A 304 27.36 -3.10 1.20
C LEU A 304 25.86 -3.43 1.15
N LEU A 305 25.47 -4.35 0.27
CA LEU A 305 24.08 -4.76 0.12
C LEU A 305 23.87 -6.09 0.81
N ASP A 306 22.85 -6.17 1.66
CA ASP A 306 22.32 -7.40 2.24
C ASP A 306 20.93 -7.63 1.62
N GLU A 307 20.90 -8.43 0.56
CA GLU A 307 19.67 -8.71 -0.21
C GLU A 307 18.65 -9.51 0.61
N ASP A 308 19.13 -10.39 1.51
CA ASP A 308 18.28 -11.24 2.35
C ASP A 308 17.49 -10.40 3.37
N LYS A 309 18.13 -9.39 3.96
CA LYS A 309 17.49 -8.51 4.96
C LYS A 309 16.79 -7.30 4.35
N GLY A 310 17.01 -6.99 3.08
CA GLY A 310 16.49 -5.76 2.48
C GLY A 310 17.16 -4.49 3.01
N THR A 311 18.40 -4.60 3.51
CA THR A 311 19.15 -3.52 4.16
C THR A 311 20.43 -3.19 3.39
N ILE A 312 20.79 -1.91 3.35
CA ILE A 312 22.00 -1.43 2.70
C ILE A 312 22.84 -0.66 3.72
N GLU A 313 24.04 -1.15 3.98
CA GLU A 313 25.02 -0.46 4.82
C GLU A 313 25.88 0.44 3.93
N VAL A 314 25.92 1.73 4.26
CA VAL A 314 26.62 2.76 3.50
C VAL A 314 27.71 3.35 4.36
N VAL A 315 28.95 3.18 3.91
CA VAL A 315 30.13 3.74 4.57
C VAL A 315 30.40 5.12 4.00
N VAL A 316 30.49 6.11 4.88
CA VAL A 316 30.78 7.50 4.54
C VAL A 316 32.00 8.01 5.30
N PRO A 317 32.77 8.96 4.73
CA PRO A 317 33.80 9.66 5.48
C PRO A 317 33.24 10.31 6.75
N ASP A 318 34.02 10.37 7.83
CA ASP A 318 33.58 10.89 9.13
C ASP A 318 33.04 12.33 9.07
N ASP A 319 33.61 13.17 8.18
CA ASP A 319 33.17 14.54 7.96
C ASP A 319 31.83 14.64 7.21
N GLN A 320 31.49 13.62 6.43
CA GLN A 320 30.25 13.53 5.65
C GLN A 320 29.10 12.88 6.42
N LEU A 321 29.36 12.20 7.54
CA LEU A 321 28.34 11.50 8.35
C LEU A 321 27.13 12.39 8.68
N SER A 322 27.38 13.61 9.17
CA SER A 322 26.31 14.54 9.50
C SER A 322 25.50 14.99 8.27
N LEU A 323 26.12 15.05 7.10
CA LEU A 323 25.45 15.44 5.85
C LEU A 323 24.60 14.29 5.30
N ALA A 324 25.15 13.08 5.35
CA ALA A 324 24.51 11.85 4.89
C ALA A 324 23.24 11.54 5.70
N ILE A 325 23.31 11.63 7.03
CA ILE A 325 22.13 11.50 7.92
C ILE A 325 21.18 12.69 7.71
N GLY A 326 21.73 13.90 7.68
CA GLY A 326 20.97 15.15 7.60
C GLY A 326 20.26 15.51 8.91
N ARG A 327 19.62 16.69 8.94
CA ARG A 327 18.94 17.19 10.14
C ARG A 327 17.81 16.24 10.56
N ARG A 328 17.91 15.64 11.75
CA ARG A 328 16.96 14.64 12.29
C ARG A 328 16.77 13.40 11.38
N GLY A 329 17.83 12.99 10.67
CA GLY A 329 17.76 11.85 9.76
C GLY A 329 16.94 12.12 8.50
N GLN A 330 16.69 13.39 8.14
CA GLN A 330 15.86 13.73 6.99
C GLN A 330 16.44 13.23 5.67
N ASN A 331 17.76 13.28 5.47
CA ASN A 331 18.36 12.91 4.18
C ASN A 331 18.31 11.39 3.99
N VAL A 332 18.77 10.63 4.98
CA VAL A 332 18.72 9.16 4.97
C VAL A 332 17.28 8.63 4.84
N ARG A 333 16.31 9.22 5.54
CA ARG A 333 14.89 8.82 5.41
C ARG A 333 14.34 9.06 4.01
N LEU A 334 14.66 10.20 3.41
CA LEU A 334 14.22 10.49 2.04
C LEU A 334 14.89 9.55 1.03
N ALA A 335 16.17 9.20 1.24
CA ALA A 335 16.87 8.24 0.40
C ALA A 335 16.29 6.82 0.54
N ALA A 336 15.96 6.39 1.77
CA ALA A 336 15.32 5.10 2.03
C ALA A 336 13.94 5.01 1.36
N ILE A 337 13.07 6.03 1.51
CA ILE A 337 11.77 6.08 0.82
C ILE A 337 11.92 6.09 -0.71
N LEU A 338 12.94 6.79 -1.23
CA LEU A 338 13.16 6.91 -2.67
C LEU A 338 13.64 5.60 -3.30
N THR A 339 14.49 4.86 -2.59
CA THR A 339 15.10 3.60 -3.06
C THR A 339 14.26 2.38 -2.72
N GLY A 340 13.45 2.45 -1.66
CA GLY A 340 12.70 1.31 -1.13
C GLY A 340 13.52 0.39 -0.23
N TRP A 341 14.74 0.78 0.14
CA TRP A 341 15.65 0.03 1.00
C TRP A 341 15.85 0.72 2.34
N ASP A 342 16.08 -0.06 3.39
CA ASP A 342 16.53 0.48 4.67
C ASP A 342 18.03 0.77 4.58
N ILE A 343 18.42 2.02 4.89
CA ILE A 343 19.79 2.51 4.70
C ILE A 343 20.40 2.81 6.06
N ASP A 344 21.45 2.06 6.41
CA ASP A 344 22.27 2.28 7.59
C ASP A 344 23.56 3.00 7.20
N ILE A 345 23.87 4.09 7.91
CA ILE A 345 25.05 4.90 7.60
C ILE A 345 26.09 4.70 8.69
N VAL A 346 27.26 4.22 8.29
CA VAL A 346 28.39 3.94 9.19
C VAL A 346 29.57 4.83 8.80
N PRO A 347 30.24 5.48 9.76
CA PRO A 347 31.47 6.21 9.46
C PRO A 347 32.61 5.26 9.10
N GLU A 348 33.50 5.71 8.21
CA GLU A 348 34.66 4.91 7.76
C GLU A 348 35.57 4.48 8.91
N SER A 349 35.74 5.32 9.93
CA SER A 349 36.47 4.97 11.15
C SER A 349 35.88 3.75 11.88
N GLU A 350 34.56 3.69 12.00
CA GLU A 350 33.84 2.60 12.67
C GLU A 350 33.86 1.31 11.84
N GLU A 351 33.70 1.38 10.51
CA GLU A 351 33.84 0.21 9.64
C GLU A 351 35.25 -0.38 9.72
N SER A 352 36.27 0.49 9.72
CA SER A 352 37.67 0.10 9.86
C SER A 352 37.96 -0.55 11.21
N GLU A 353 37.45 0.00 12.31
CA GLU A 353 37.57 -0.60 13.65
C GLU A 353 36.87 -1.96 13.73
N ARG A 354 35.65 -2.08 13.19
CA ARG A 354 34.90 -3.35 13.13
C ARG A 354 35.68 -4.40 12.35
N ARG A 355 36.18 -4.04 11.17
CA ARG A 355 36.99 -4.93 10.32
C ARG A 355 38.29 -5.37 10.99
N GLN A 356 38.99 -4.46 11.66
CA GLN A 356 40.21 -4.78 12.41
C GLN A 356 39.92 -5.74 13.58
N LYS A 357 38.81 -5.53 14.28
CA LYS A 357 38.36 -6.41 15.36
C LYS A 357 38.03 -7.80 14.83
N GLU A 358 37.24 -7.91 13.77
CA GLU A 358 36.91 -9.19 13.11
C GLU A 358 38.17 -9.92 12.63
N THR A 359 39.11 -9.19 12.01
CA THR A 359 40.39 -9.74 11.56
C THR A 359 41.18 -10.31 12.74
N ARG A 360 41.23 -9.59 13.86
CA ARG A 360 41.93 -10.03 15.08
C ARG A 360 41.26 -11.23 15.72
N GLU A 361 39.93 -11.26 15.79
CA GLU A 361 39.18 -12.39 16.34
C GLU A 361 39.37 -13.66 15.50
N ARG A 362 39.34 -13.54 14.16
CA ARG A 362 39.65 -14.65 13.25
C ARG A 362 41.10 -15.10 13.37
N ALA A 363 42.06 -14.17 13.45
CA ALA A 363 43.46 -14.51 13.64
C ALA A 363 43.69 -15.22 14.98
N GLU A 364 43.06 -14.77 16.07
CA GLU A 364 43.09 -15.43 17.37
C GLU A 364 42.46 -16.84 17.32
N ALA A 365 41.37 -17.02 16.57
CA ALA A 365 40.76 -18.33 16.34
C ALA A 365 41.74 -19.28 15.62
N PHE A 366 42.38 -18.83 14.55
CA PHE A 366 43.42 -19.62 13.87
C PHE A 366 44.63 -19.90 14.75
N ARG A 367 45.07 -18.91 15.54
CA ARG A 367 46.20 -19.05 16.47
C ARG A 367 45.93 -20.17 17.49
N THR A 368 44.73 -20.16 18.08
CA THR A 368 44.31 -21.14 19.09
C THR A 368 44.10 -22.52 18.47
N THR A 369 43.54 -22.56 17.27
CA THR A 369 43.09 -23.81 16.63
C THR A 369 44.23 -24.55 15.92
N LEU A 370 45.08 -23.82 15.19
CA LEU A 370 46.18 -24.37 14.41
C LEU A 370 47.53 -24.31 15.17
N ASP A 371 47.55 -23.75 16.38
CA ASP A 371 48.75 -23.55 17.20
C ASP A 371 49.89 -22.87 16.43
N VAL A 372 49.54 -21.79 15.74
CA VAL A 372 50.46 -21.00 14.90
C VAL A 372 50.84 -19.70 15.57
N ASP A 373 51.92 -19.07 15.11
CA ASP A 373 52.27 -17.73 15.56
C ASP A 373 51.29 -16.66 15.00
N GLU A 374 51.24 -15.51 15.67
CA GLU A 374 50.33 -14.40 15.31
C GLU A 374 50.51 -13.93 13.86
N VAL A 375 51.74 -13.94 13.34
CA VAL A 375 52.05 -13.52 11.97
C VAL A 375 51.42 -14.46 10.95
N ILE A 376 51.52 -15.77 11.18
CA ILE A 376 50.95 -16.80 10.28
C ILE A 376 49.42 -16.71 10.30
N ALA A 377 48.82 -16.54 11.48
CA ALA A 377 47.37 -16.39 11.59
C ALA A 377 46.85 -15.14 10.86
N HIS A 378 47.54 -14.00 10.96
CA HIS A 378 47.15 -12.79 10.24
C HIS A 378 47.32 -12.93 8.72
N LEU A 379 48.36 -13.64 8.25
CA LEU A 379 48.55 -13.92 6.83
C LEU A 379 47.43 -14.78 6.27
N LEU A 380 47.01 -15.83 6.99
CA LEU A 380 45.85 -16.65 6.61
C LEU A 380 44.58 -15.79 6.48
N VAL A 381 44.28 -14.94 7.46
CA VAL A 381 43.09 -14.08 7.38
C VAL A 381 43.20 -13.04 6.25
N ALA A 382 44.39 -12.50 6.00
CA ALA A 382 44.62 -11.52 4.93
C ALA A 382 44.39 -12.10 3.54
N GLU A 383 44.72 -13.38 3.33
CA GLU A 383 44.46 -14.13 2.11
C GLU A 383 43.00 -14.62 1.98
N GLY A 384 42.17 -14.32 2.99
CA GLY A 384 40.73 -14.54 2.94
C GLY A 384 40.25 -15.81 3.65
N PHE A 385 41.14 -16.59 4.29
CA PHE A 385 40.72 -17.75 5.07
C PHE A 385 39.89 -17.30 6.27
N SER A 386 38.70 -17.88 6.39
CA SER A 386 37.70 -17.55 7.41
C SER A 386 37.39 -18.73 8.33
N ARG A 387 37.53 -19.97 7.81
CA ARG A 387 37.26 -21.22 8.52
C ARG A 387 38.48 -22.15 8.48
N VAL A 388 38.57 -23.06 9.45
CA VAL A 388 39.69 -24.02 9.57
C VAL A 388 39.61 -25.08 8.47
N GLU A 389 38.39 -25.43 8.06
CA GLU A 389 38.09 -26.35 6.97
C GLU A 389 38.66 -25.85 5.64
N GLU A 390 38.60 -24.53 5.38
CA GLU A 390 39.17 -23.93 4.17
C GLU A 390 40.68 -24.18 4.14
N VAL A 391 41.38 -23.98 5.25
CA VAL A 391 42.82 -24.27 5.35
C VAL A 391 43.11 -25.76 5.18
N ALA A 392 42.25 -26.65 5.69
CA ALA A 392 42.46 -28.10 5.62
C ALA A 392 42.29 -28.68 4.21
N TYR A 393 41.36 -28.16 3.41
CA TYR A 393 40.95 -28.74 2.13
C TYR A 393 41.36 -27.92 0.90
N VAL A 394 41.91 -26.72 1.08
CA VAL A 394 42.45 -25.92 -0.03
C VAL A 394 43.62 -26.64 -0.71
N GLY A 395 43.84 -26.36 -2.00
CA GLY A 395 45.02 -26.85 -2.70
C GLY A 395 46.31 -26.33 -2.06
N LEU A 396 47.32 -27.20 -1.93
CA LEU A 396 48.59 -26.82 -1.31
C LEU A 396 49.27 -25.65 -2.02
N GLU A 397 49.07 -25.54 -3.34
CA GLU A 397 49.55 -24.44 -4.17
C GLU A 397 49.06 -23.06 -3.70
N GLU A 398 47.80 -22.95 -3.25
CA GLU A 398 47.24 -21.68 -2.76
C GLU A 398 47.89 -21.26 -1.44
N LEU A 399 48.13 -22.21 -0.52
CA LEU A 399 48.85 -21.92 0.73
C LEU A 399 50.31 -21.55 0.48
N THR A 400 50.98 -22.19 -0.48
CA THR A 400 52.36 -21.83 -0.85
C THR A 400 52.46 -20.52 -1.62
N SER A 401 51.35 -20.01 -2.16
CA SER A 401 51.32 -18.72 -2.84
C SER A 401 51.39 -17.53 -1.87
N ILE A 402 51.08 -17.79 -0.59
CA ILE A 402 51.14 -16.80 0.49
C ILE A 402 52.61 -16.42 0.74
N GLU A 403 52.90 -15.13 0.70
CA GLU A 403 54.27 -14.64 0.88
C GLU A 403 54.81 -15.02 2.27
N GLY A 404 55.88 -15.82 2.29
CA GLY A 404 56.52 -16.33 3.51
C GLY A 404 56.13 -17.75 3.89
N PHE A 405 55.26 -18.42 3.12
CA PHE A 405 54.92 -19.82 3.32
C PHE A 405 55.75 -20.69 2.38
N ASP A 406 56.36 -21.75 2.92
CA ASP A 406 57.00 -22.79 2.13
C ASP A 406 56.14 -24.06 2.09
N GLU A 407 56.51 -25.00 1.23
CA GLU A 407 55.77 -26.26 1.04
C GLU A 407 55.70 -27.09 2.33
N GLU A 408 56.73 -27.01 3.17
CA GLU A 408 56.77 -27.67 4.48
C GLU A 408 55.78 -27.04 5.46
N LEU A 409 55.75 -25.72 5.59
CA LEU A 409 54.81 -25.00 6.46
C LEU A 409 53.37 -25.17 5.98
N ALA A 410 53.10 -25.05 4.69
CA ALA A 410 51.77 -25.25 4.13
C ALA A 410 51.24 -26.66 4.44
N SER A 411 52.07 -27.69 4.22
CA SER A 411 51.74 -29.08 4.56
C SER A 411 51.50 -29.28 6.06
N GLU A 412 52.30 -28.61 6.89
CA GLU A 412 52.16 -28.66 8.35
C GLU A 412 50.83 -28.04 8.80
N LEU A 413 50.48 -26.87 8.26
CA LEU A 413 49.22 -26.17 8.57
C LEU A 413 48.01 -27.02 8.19
N GLN A 414 48.01 -27.63 7.01
CA GLN A 414 46.95 -28.56 6.60
C GLN A 414 46.85 -29.74 7.55
N ARG A 415 47.98 -30.35 7.91
CA ARG A 415 47.98 -31.49 8.84
C ARG A 415 47.41 -31.11 10.20
N ARG A 416 47.73 -29.92 10.71
CA ARG A 416 47.18 -29.41 11.98
C ARG A 416 45.69 -29.10 11.88
N ALA A 417 45.26 -28.50 10.77
CA ALA A 417 43.85 -28.23 10.51
C ALA A 417 43.04 -29.53 10.47
N LEU A 418 43.52 -30.54 9.74
CA LEU A 418 42.89 -31.87 9.68
C LEU A 418 42.86 -32.55 11.05
N ALA A 419 43.97 -32.52 11.79
CA ALA A 419 44.03 -33.11 13.14
C ALA A 419 43.07 -32.42 14.12
N PHE A 420 42.90 -31.10 14.01
CA PHE A 420 41.92 -30.36 14.80
C PHE A 420 40.50 -30.75 14.43
N ILE A 421 40.17 -30.82 13.14
CA ILE A 421 38.85 -31.24 12.65
C ILE A 421 38.54 -32.66 13.15
N GLU A 422 39.47 -33.60 13.01
CA GLU A 422 39.31 -34.98 13.52
C GLU A 422 39.07 -35.02 15.02
N THR A 423 39.82 -34.24 15.80
CA THR A 423 39.66 -34.19 17.26
C THR A 423 38.31 -33.61 17.64
N ARG A 424 37.92 -32.49 17.02
CA ARG A 424 36.64 -31.82 17.23
C ARG A 424 35.47 -32.74 16.86
N ASP A 425 35.54 -33.41 15.71
CA ASP A 425 34.49 -34.29 15.24
C ASP A 425 34.35 -35.53 16.13
N ALA A 426 35.46 -36.05 16.67
CA ALA A 426 35.44 -37.11 17.68
C ALA A 426 34.81 -36.65 19.00
N GLU A 427 35.06 -35.42 19.44
CA GLU A 427 34.40 -34.83 20.62
C GLU A 427 32.90 -34.63 20.37
N PHE A 428 32.51 -34.10 19.21
CA PHE A 428 31.11 -33.97 18.84
C PHE A 428 30.41 -35.33 18.75
N GLU A 429 31.06 -36.35 18.20
CA GLU A 429 30.51 -37.71 18.18
C GLU A 429 30.30 -38.26 19.60
N LYS A 430 31.27 -38.07 20.49
CA LYS A 430 31.11 -38.44 21.90
C LYS A 430 29.93 -37.71 22.54
N ARG A 431 29.80 -36.41 22.27
CA ARG A 431 28.72 -35.58 22.81
C ARG A 431 27.35 -35.97 22.25
N ARG A 432 27.27 -36.30 20.97
CA ARG A 432 26.08 -36.84 20.30
C ARG A 432 25.59 -38.11 21.01
N VAL A 433 26.50 -39.04 21.29
CA VAL A 433 26.19 -40.29 22.02
C VAL A 433 25.73 -39.99 23.44
N GLU A 434 26.36 -39.05 24.15
CA GLU A 434 25.92 -38.62 25.50
C GLU A 434 24.50 -38.01 25.50
N LEU A 435 24.15 -37.27 24.45
CA LEU A 435 22.82 -36.66 24.29
C LEU A 435 21.75 -37.66 23.84
N GLY A 436 22.17 -38.85 23.39
CA GLY A 436 21.28 -39.94 22.95
C GLY A 436 20.68 -39.71 21.57
N VAL A 437 21.38 -38.98 20.70
CA VAL A 437 20.98 -38.77 19.30
C VAL A 437 21.27 -40.05 18.52
N ALA A 438 20.30 -40.54 17.75
CA ALA A 438 20.36 -41.77 17.00
C ALA A 438 21.44 -41.75 15.90
N ASP A 439 21.97 -42.92 15.57
CA ASP A 439 22.95 -43.09 14.49
C ASP A 439 22.32 -42.85 13.11
N ASP A 440 21.02 -43.05 12.98
CA ASP A 440 20.29 -42.89 11.72
C ASP A 440 20.34 -41.44 11.21
N LEU A 441 20.41 -40.46 12.11
CA LEU A 441 20.57 -39.04 11.77
C LEU A 441 21.94 -38.74 11.14
N LYS A 442 22.96 -39.55 11.41
CA LYS A 442 24.30 -39.41 10.81
C LYS A 442 24.31 -39.82 9.34
N ALA A 443 23.36 -40.65 8.91
CA ALA A 443 23.28 -41.14 7.54
C ALA A 443 22.69 -40.10 6.57
N ILE A 444 22.10 -39.00 7.09
CA ILE A 444 21.54 -37.94 6.26
C ILE A 444 22.67 -37.07 5.71
N GLU A 445 22.74 -36.96 4.38
CA GLU A 445 23.65 -36.04 3.70
C GLU A 445 23.32 -34.59 4.06
N GLY A 446 24.34 -33.82 4.43
CA GLY A 446 24.21 -32.41 4.82
C GLY A 446 24.23 -32.14 6.32
N LEU A 447 24.14 -33.17 7.18
CA LEU A 447 24.31 -33.01 8.63
C LEU A 447 25.75 -33.22 9.07
N THR A 448 26.37 -32.19 9.64
CA THR A 448 27.72 -32.29 10.24
C THR A 448 27.65 -32.82 11.68
N PRO A 449 28.73 -33.42 12.22
CA PRO A 449 28.79 -33.85 13.61
C PRO A 449 28.42 -32.74 14.62
N GLY A 450 28.80 -31.48 14.33
CA GLY A 450 28.43 -30.32 15.14
C GLY A 450 26.93 -30.01 15.11
N MET A 451 26.29 -30.12 13.94
CA MET A 451 24.83 -29.95 13.80
C MET A 451 24.06 -31.01 14.59
N LEU A 452 24.51 -32.27 14.57
CA LEU A 452 23.89 -33.37 15.32
C LEU A 452 23.92 -33.13 16.84
N VAL A 453 24.99 -32.51 17.35
CA VAL A 453 25.05 -32.12 18.77
C VAL A 453 24.05 -31.00 19.08
N ARG A 454 23.97 -29.95 18.25
CA ARG A 454 23.00 -28.85 18.43
C ARG A 454 21.56 -29.35 18.40
N LEU A 455 21.24 -30.25 17.48
CA LEU A 455 19.95 -30.95 17.40
C LEU A 455 19.66 -31.72 18.70
N GLY A 456 20.63 -32.49 19.18
CA GLY A 456 20.50 -33.25 20.44
C GLY A 456 20.28 -32.38 21.68
N GLU A 457 20.91 -31.20 21.75
CA GLU A 457 20.72 -30.23 22.84
C GLU A 457 19.31 -29.62 22.84
N LYS A 458 18.70 -29.48 21.65
CA LYS A 458 17.30 -29.03 21.48
C LYS A 458 16.28 -30.15 21.59
N GLY A 459 16.73 -31.39 21.82
CA GLY A 459 15.87 -32.55 22.04
C GLY A 459 15.48 -33.31 20.78
N VAL A 460 16.05 -32.98 19.63
CA VAL A 460 15.86 -33.70 18.36
C VAL A 460 16.84 -34.87 18.33
N LYS A 461 16.34 -36.09 18.54
CA LYS A 461 17.19 -37.27 18.77
C LYS A 461 16.97 -38.39 17.78
N THR A 462 15.85 -38.41 17.08
CA THR A 462 15.48 -39.46 16.13
C THR A 462 15.18 -38.88 14.75
N LEU A 463 15.10 -39.75 13.73
CA LEU A 463 14.66 -39.35 12.39
C LEU A 463 13.25 -38.78 12.40
N ASP A 464 12.36 -39.29 13.25
CA ASP A 464 11.00 -38.76 13.41
C ASP A 464 11.02 -37.34 13.97
N ASP A 465 11.82 -37.09 15.03
CA ASP A 465 11.95 -35.76 15.62
C ASP A 465 12.48 -34.73 14.60
N LEU A 466 13.40 -35.15 13.71
CA LEU A 466 13.93 -34.29 12.65
C LEU A 466 12.91 -34.09 11.52
N ALA A 467 12.19 -35.14 11.12
CA ALA A 467 11.18 -35.09 10.05
C ALA A 467 9.97 -34.20 10.40
N ASP A 468 9.66 -34.09 11.69
CA ASP A 468 8.60 -33.23 12.22
C ASP A 468 8.93 -31.73 12.15
N LEU A 469 10.21 -31.36 12.02
CA LEU A 469 10.62 -29.95 11.92
C LEU A 469 10.28 -29.34 10.55
N ALA A 470 10.12 -28.02 10.54
CA ALA A 470 10.20 -27.21 9.33
C ALA A 470 11.66 -26.84 8.98
N GLY A 471 11.95 -26.53 7.72
CA GLY A 471 13.28 -26.10 7.29
C GLY A 471 13.80 -24.86 8.03
N ASP A 472 12.91 -23.91 8.34
CA ASP A 472 13.26 -22.71 9.11
C ASP A 472 13.60 -23.04 10.58
N GLU A 473 12.89 -23.98 11.20
CA GLU A 473 13.17 -24.45 12.57
C GLU A 473 14.51 -25.18 12.64
N LEU A 474 14.83 -25.99 11.62
CA LEU A 474 16.13 -26.63 11.51
C LEU A 474 17.26 -25.60 11.43
N ARG A 475 17.09 -24.56 10.60
CA ARG A 475 18.07 -23.45 10.46
C ARG A 475 18.25 -22.68 11.75
N GLU A 476 17.18 -22.44 12.51
CA GLU A 476 17.28 -21.78 13.82
C GLU A 476 18.09 -22.63 14.81
N ILE A 477 17.94 -23.96 14.79
CA ILE A 477 18.64 -24.87 15.70
C ILE A 477 20.12 -25.03 15.32
N VAL A 478 20.42 -25.22 14.03
CA VAL A 478 21.79 -25.47 13.56
C VAL A 478 22.60 -24.20 13.33
N GLY A 479 21.96 -23.04 13.17
CA GLY A 479 22.57 -21.74 12.90
C GLY A 479 22.42 -21.32 11.44
N GLU A 480 22.02 -20.07 11.22
CA GLU A 480 21.73 -19.53 9.87
C GLU A 480 22.95 -19.50 8.93
N ASP A 481 24.17 -19.40 9.48
CA ASP A 481 25.43 -19.37 8.72
C ASP A 481 25.95 -20.76 8.30
N GLU A 482 25.31 -21.82 8.79
CA GLU A 482 25.76 -23.20 8.62
C GLU A 482 24.93 -23.94 7.56
N MET A 483 23.71 -23.47 7.29
CA MET A 483 22.77 -24.12 6.36
C MET A 483 21.81 -23.10 5.74
N ASP A 484 21.75 -23.10 4.41
CA ASP A 484 20.77 -22.31 3.66
C ASP A 484 19.37 -22.96 3.68
N GLY A 485 18.37 -22.21 3.21
CA GLY A 485 16.96 -22.64 3.19
C GLY A 485 16.72 -23.91 2.40
N ASP A 486 17.36 -24.04 1.24
CA ASP A 486 17.15 -25.16 0.33
C ASP A 486 17.81 -26.44 0.85
N ALA A 487 19.02 -26.32 1.42
CA ALA A 487 19.73 -27.41 2.09
C ALA A 487 18.97 -27.88 3.32
N ALA A 488 18.42 -26.98 4.13
CA ALA A 488 17.61 -27.34 5.29
C ALA A 488 16.34 -28.10 4.87
N ASN A 489 15.65 -27.63 3.83
CA ASN A 489 14.51 -28.34 3.28
C ASN A 489 14.88 -29.71 2.71
N ALA A 490 16.03 -29.83 2.05
CA ALA A 490 16.52 -31.11 1.55
C ALA A 490 16.81 -32.11 2.69
N VAL A 491 17.43 -31.65 3.77
CA VAL A 491 17.70 -32.46 4.98
C VAL A 491 16.40 -32.94 5.63
N ILE A 492 15.39 -32.07 5.76
CA ILE A 492 14.08 -32.45 6.31
C ILE A 492 13.36 -33.46 5.41
N MET A 493 13.42 -33.27 4.09
CA MET A 493 12.83 -34.21 3.14
C MET A 493 13.55 -35.56 3.13
N ALA A 494 14.88 -35.55 3.27
CA ALA A 494 15.70 -36.76 3.41
C ALA A 494 15.41 -37.50 4.71
N ALA A 495 15.14 -36.77 5.81
CA ALA A 495 14.59 -37.36 7.02
C ALA A 495 13.26 -38.04 6.66
N ARG A 496 12.23 -37.30 6.25
CA ARG A 496 10.88 -37.83 5.91
C ARG A 496 10.85 -39.02 4.94
N ALA A 497 11.87 -39.20 4.10
CA ALA A 497 11.98 -40.37 3.23
C ALA A 497 11.88 -41.70 4.01
N HIS A 498 12.32 -41.75 5.27
CA HIS A 498 12.20 -42.94 6.12
C HIS A 498 10.75 -43.32 6.45
N TRP A 499 9.80 -42.37 6.40
CA TRP A 499 8.36 -42.66 6.52
C TRP A 499 7.80 -43.41 5.32
N PHE A 500 8.49 -43.36 4.18
CA PHE A 500 8.05 -43.95 2.91
C PHE A 500 8.84 -45.22 2.52
N GLU A 501 9.80 -45.67 3.34
CA GLU A 501 10.49 -46.95 3.15
C GLU A 501 9.53 -48.12 3.43
N GLY A 502 8.77 -48.50 2.40
CA GLY A 502 7.80 -49.60 2.45
C GLY A 502 6.59 -49.43 1.52
N GLU A 503 6.36 -48.23 0.98
CA GLU A 503 5.35 -48.00 -0.05
C GLU A 503 6.00 -47.99 -1.44
N GLU A 504 5.49 -48.82 -2.36
CA GLU A 504 5.83 -48.70 -3.78
C GLU A 504 5.60 -47.25 -4.23
N PRO A 505 6.52 -46.65 -5.00
CA PRO A 505 6.34 -45.28 -5.46
C PRO A 505 5.02 -45.20 -6.25
N PRO A 506 4.15 -44.22 -5.98
CA PRO A 506 2.97 -44.03 -6.81
C PRO A 506 3.46 -43.76 -8.24
N ALA A 507 2.86 -44.48 -9.19
CA ALA A 507 3.16 -44.33 -10.60
C ALA A 507 3.10 -42.84 -10.97
N THR A 508 4.22 -42.31 -11.46
CA THR A 508 4.33 -40.94 -11.95
C THR A 508 3.35 -40.76 -13.11
N GLU A 509 2.20 -40.13 -12.84
CA GLU A 509 1.39 -39.53 -13.90
C GLU A 509 2.24 -38.44 -14.54
N GLN A 510 2.64 -38.69 -15.78
CA GLN A 510 3.23 -37.71 -16.66
C GLN A 510 2.24 -36.55 -16.83
N GLY A 511 2.49 -35.47 -16.08
CA GLY A 511 1.79 -34.22 -16.21
C GLY A 511 1.87 -33.73 -17.65
N ALA A 512 0.70 -33.69 -18.29
CA ALA A 512 0.46 -33.09 -19.58
C ALA A 512 0.90 -31.62 -19.55
N THR A 513 1.70 -31.27 -20.55
CA THR A 513 1.92 -29.90 -20.98
C THR A 513 0.61 -29.27 -21.41
N ALA A 514 0.27 -28.13 -20.81
CA ALA A 514 -0.57 -27.08 -21.39
C ALA A 514 -0.23 -25.75 -20.74
#